data_AF-A0A6H1Q9L3-F1
#
_entry.id   AF-A0A6H1Q9L3-F1
#
_cell.length_a   1.000
_cell.length_b   1.000
_cell.length_c   1.000
_cell.angle_alpha   90.00
_cell.angle_beta   90.00
_cell.angle_gamma   90.00
#
_symmetry.space_group_name_H-M   'P 1'
#
loop_
_entity.id
_entity.type
_entity.pdbx_description
1 polymer ?
#
loop_
_entity_poly.entity_id
_entity_poly.type
_entity_poly.pdbx_seq_one_letter_code
_entity_poly.pdbx_strand_id
1 'polypeptide(L)'
;MLKKINAVLSLFVCITILFFSTNVINGIKTSEALYKNTAEIHMQYKDDMDFNSYINALYEISTQENINISQYSFTAVNQLTILATNPNANKHWKFSKKNILARNDSKVHYTNNKNSKYQLKLPNNFLNINIYPFSHVENIGLSEILYVQGNSNKLIPVLKKYGTPTISNINQSDTFQINTNIVLVICYLSIFIVITTIIFAFSKMKEITLKKMLGYNSFDTVLLQSFK
;
A
#
# COMPACT_ATOMS: atom_id res chain seq x y z
N MET A 1 -31.94 5.64 28.24
CA MET A 1 -30.69 6.43 28.05
C MET A 1 -29.47 5.52 27.93
N LEU A 2 -29.38 4.48 28.76
CA LEU A 2 -28.26 3.54 28.79
C LEU A 2 -28.07 2.70 27.52
N LYS A 3 -29.16 2.14 26.97
CA LYS A 3 -29.14 1.48 25.64
C LYS A 3 -28.64 2.42 24.53
N LYS A 4 -28.93 3.73 24.63
CA LYS A 4 -28.47 4.72 23.64
C LYS A 4 -26.95 4.94 23.73
N ILE A 5 -26.39 5.00 24.95
CA ILE A 5 -24.94 5.13 25.15
C ILE A 5 -24.20 3.88 24.65
N ASN A 6 -24.69 2.68 24.98
CA ASN A 6 -24.09 1.44 24.47
C ASN A 6 -24.19 1.31 22.95
N ALA A 7 -25.32 1.72 22.36
CA ALA A 7 -25.48 1.74 20.91
C ALA A 7 -24.51 2.72 20.24
N VAL A 8 -24.29 3.91 20.83
CA VAL A 8 -23.32 4.89 20.32
C VAL A 8 -21.89 4.37 20.44
N LEU A 9 -21.53 3.74 21.56
CA LEU A 9 -20.19 3.15 21.74
C LEU A 9 -19.96 2.00 20.74
N SER A 10 -20.95 1.13 20.55
CA SER A 10 -20.88 0.03 19.59
C SER A 10 -20.78 0.54 18.16
N LEU A 11 -21.57 1.56 17.78
CA LEU A 11 -21.49 2.19 16.47
C LEU A 11 -20.10 2.79 16.23
N PHE A 12 -19.54 3.43 17.25
CA PHE A 12 -18.22 4.03 17.18
C PHE A 12 -17.12 2.98 16.97
N VAL A 13 -17.16 1.87 17.71
CA VAL A 13 -16.27 0.72 17.51
C VAL A 13 -16.40 0.15 16.09
N CYS A 14 -17.62 0.02 15.58
CA CYS A 14 -17.81 -0.45 14.20
C CYS A 14 -17.19 0.50 13.17
N ILE A 15 -17.33 1.82 13.34
CA ILE A 15 -16.75 2.82 12.43
C ILE A 15 -15.22 2.75 12.45
N THR A 16 -14.60 2.62 13.62
CA THR A 16 -13.13 2.55 13.74
C THR A 16 -12.58 1.28 13.10
N ILE A 17 -13.23 0.13 13.30
CA ILE A 17 -12.86 -1.13 12.63
C ILE A 17 -13.00 -0.98 11.11
N LEU A 18 -14.13 -0.47 10.61
CA LEU A 18 -14.34 -0.27 9.17
C LEU A 18 -13.27 0.64 8.56
N PHE A 19 -12.93 1.74 9.24
CA PHE A 19 -11.90 2.66 8.80
C PHE A 19 -10.52 1.98 8.76
N PHE A 20 -10.16 1.23 9.80
CA PHE A 20 -8.90 0.48 9.85
C PHE A 20 -8.81 -0.56 8.74
N SER A 21 -9.83 -1.43 8.61
CA SER A 21 -9.88 -2.46 7.59
C SER A 21 -9.78 -1.88 6.18
N THR A 22 -10.44 -0.75 5.92
CA THR A 22 -10.35 -0.08 4.62
C THR A 22 -8.92 0.36 4.29
N ASN A 23 -8.20 0.92 5.27
CA ASN A 23 -6.80 1.33 5.09
C ASN A 23 -5.88 0.12 4.85
N VAL A 24 -6.04 -0.96 5.62
CA VAL A 24 -5.28 -2.20 5.44
C VAL A 24 -5.51 -2.79 4.04
N ILE A 25 -6.77 -2.87 3.60
CA ILE A 25 -7.12 -3.36 2.27
C ILE A 25 -6.51 -2.47 1.17
N ASN A 26 -6.51 -1.16 1.35
CA ASN A 26 -5.89 -0.24 0.38
C ASN A 26 -4.37 -0.42 0.32
N GLY A 27 -3.71 -0.65 1.46
CA GLY A 27 -2.29 -1.00 1.53
C GLY A 27 -1.98 -2.30 0.80
N ILE A 28 -2.75 -3.37 1.08
CA ILE A 28 -2.60 -4.67 0.41
C ILE A 28 -2.75 -4.52 -1.10
N LYS A 29 -3.82 -3.85 -1.57
CA LYS A 29 -4.05 -3.63 -3.01
C LYS A 29 -2.93 -2.83 -3.68
N THR A 30 -2.29 -1.92 -2.96
CA THR A 30 -1.15 -1.14 -3.47
C THR A 30 0.09 -2.01 -3.58
N SER A 31 0.38 -2.81 -2.56
CA SER A 31 1.46 -3.81 -2.63
C SER A 31 1.21 -4.81 -3.77
N GLU A 32 0.00 -5.32 -3.92
CA GLU A 32 -0.36 -6.19 -5.05
C GLU A 32 -0.12 -5.49 -6.40
N ALA A 33 -0.45 -4.21 -6.52
CA ALA A 33 -0.21 -3.47 -7.76
C ALA A 33 1.27 -3.33 -8.12
N LEU A 34 2.16 -3.33 -7.12
CA LEU A 34 3.59 -3.14 -7.30
C LEU A 34 4.36 -4.48 -7.43
N TYR A 35 3.96 -5.53 -6.71
CA TYR A 35 4.76 -6.74 -6.56
C TYR A 35 4.08 -8.04 -7.00
N LYS A 36 2.77 -8.04 -7.25
CA LYS A 36 2.08 -9.28 -7.64
C LYS A 36 2.59 -9.78 -8.99
N ASN A 37 2.90 -11.07 -9.05
CA ASN A 37 3.48 -11.73 -10.24
C ASN A 37 4.73 -11.02 -10.79
N THR A 38 5.51 -10.44 -9.90
CA THR A 38 6.79 -9.81 -10.21
C THR A 38 7.91 -10.78 -9.84
N ALA A 39 9.03 -10.74 -10.55
CA ALA A 39 10.27 -11.37 -10.15
C ALA A 39 11.27 -10.27 -9.80
N GLU A 40 12.04 -10.47 -8.74
CA GLU A 40 13.13 -9.58 -8.37
C GLU A 40 14.43 -10.14 -8.96
N ILE A 41 15.15 -9.31 -9.69
CA ILE A 41 16.43 -9.66 -10.30
C ILE A 41 17.47 -8.69 -9.75
N HIS A 42 18.45 -9.22 -9.02
CA HIS A 42 19.62 -8.45 -8.66
C HIS A 42 20.64 -8.51 -9.79
N MET A 43 21.21 -7.37 -10.11
CA MET A 43 22.19 -7.17 -11.15
C MET A 43 23.48 -6.68 -10.54
N GLN A 44 24.56 -7.42 -10.76
CA GLN A 44 25.91 -6.85 -10.62
C GLN A 44 26.37 -6.46 -12.02
N TYR A 45 26.45 -5.16 -12.26
CA TYR A 45 26.80 -4.61 -13.56
C TYR A 45 28.30 -4.71 -13.83
N LYS A 46 28.66 -4.83 -15.11
CA LYS A 46 30.06 -4.69 -15.53
C LYS A 46 30.46 -3.22 -15.56
N ASP A 47 31.70 -2.93 -15.21
CA ASP A 47 32.24 -1.56 -15.18
C ASP A 47 32.29 -0.90 -16.57
N ASP A 48 32.41 -1.70 -17.64
CA ASP A 48 32.53 -1.26 -19.03
C ASP A 48 31.21 -1.36 -19.83
N MET A 49 30.07 -1.45 -19.13
CA MET A 49 28.76 -1.59 -19.77
C MET A 49 28.41 -0.38 -20.65
N ASP A 50 28.06 -0.63 -21.92
CA ASP A 50 27.37 0.37 -22.75
C ASP A 50 25.93 0.56 -22.25
N PHE A 51 25.74 1.65 -21.51
CA PHE A 51 24.46 2.04 -20.96
C PHE A 51 23.37 2.21 -22.03
N ASN A 52 23.67 2.85 -23.17
CA ASN A 52 22.67 3.08 -24.21
C ASN A 52 22.21 1.76 -24.84
N SER A 53 23.15 0.85 -25.08
CA SER A 53 22.88 -0.50 -25.58
C SER A 53 22.07 -1.32 -24.58
N TYR A 54 22.37 -1.20 -23.28
CA TYR A 54 21.59 -1.83 -22.22
C TYR A 54 20.13 -1.36 -22.20
N ILE A 55 19.90 -0.04 -22.19
CA ILE A 55 18.54 0.53 -22.20
C ILE A 55 17.78 0.09 -23.45
N ASN A 56 18.43 0.10 -24.62
CA ASN A 56 17.84 -0.40 -25.87
C ASN A 56 17.38 -1.85 -25.74
N ALA A 57 18.26 -2.72 -25.25
CA ALA A 57 17.98 -4.14 -25.10
C ALA A 57 16.80 -4.39 -24.15
N LEU A 58 16.69 -3.60 -23.06
CA LEU A 58 15.55 -3.68 -22.14
C LEU A 58 14.22 -3.29 -22.81
N TYR A 59 14.19 -2.20 -23.59
CA TYR A 59 12.98 -1.80 -24.31
C TYR A 59 12.59 -2.80 -25.41
N GLU A 60 13.58 -3.36 -26.10
CA GLU A 60 13.35 -4.34 -27.16
C GLU A 60 12.72 -5.62 -26.61
N ILE A 61 13.33 -6.24 -25.59
CA ILE A 61 12.78 -7.44 -24.96
C ILE A 61 11.44 -7.16 -24.27
N SER A 62 11.28 -5.98 -23.67
CA SER A 62 10.02 -5.54 -23.04
C SER A 62 8.86 -5.48 -24.03
N THR A 63 9.13 -5.03 -25.26
CA THR A 63 8.14 -4.93 -26.32
C THR A 63 7.86 -6.29 -26.96
N GLN A 64 8.91 -7.07 -27.26
CA GLN A 64 8.80 -8.39 -27.90
C GLN A 64 8.04 -9.39 -27.02
N GLU A 65 8.33 -9.41 -25.72
CA GLU A 65 7.80 -10.39 -24.78
C GLU A 65 6.64 -9.86 -23.94
N ASN A 66 6.23 -8.61 -24.17
CA ASN A 66 5.20 -7.92 -23.40
C ASN A 66 5.44 -8.04 -21.89
N ILE A 67 6.69 -7.79 -21.47
CA ILE A 67 7.13 -7.79 -20.08
C ILE A 67 7.35 -6.36 -19.61
N ASN A 68 6.99 -6.07 -18.36
CA ASN A 68 7.33 -4.79 -17.74
C ASN A 68 8.60 -4.95 -16.90
N ILE A 69 9.65 -4.22 -17.24
CA ILE A 69 10.90 -4.15 -16.48
C ILE A 69 10.93 -2.79 -15.81
N SER A 70 11.09 -2.78 -14.50
CA SER A 70 11.06 -1.55 -13.71
C SER A 70 12.08 -1.53 -12.60
N GLN A 71 12.51 -0.33 -12.21
CA GLN A 71 13.28 -0.11 -10.98
C GLN A 71 12.54 0.89 -10.10
N TYR A 72 12.61 0.66 -8.79
CA TYR A 72 11.90 1.43 -7.78
C TYR A 72 12.91 2.27 -7.00
N SER A 73 12.65 3.57 -6.89
CA SER A 73 13.49 4.50 -6.14
C SER A 73 12.63 5.41 -5.29
N PHE A 74 12.89 5.42 -3.98
CA PHE A 74 12.26 6.36 -3.06
C PHE A 74 13.00 7.68 -3.10
N THR A 75 12.37 8.69 -3.72
CA THR A 75 12.93 10.05 -3.80
C THR A 75 12.60 10.88 -2.56
N ALA A 76 11.57 10.46 -1.80
CA ALA A 76 11.24 10.97 -0.47
C ALA A 76 10.45 9.91 0.32
N VAL A 77 10.24 10.13 1.61
CA VAL A 77 9.56 9.19 2.54
C VAL A 77 8.23 8.65 1.99
N ASN A 78 7.45 9.51 1.33
CA ASN A 78 6.13 9.19 0.78
C ASN A 78 6.10 9.35 -0.76
N GLN A 79 7.25 9.29 -1.42
CA GLN A 79 7.34 9.44 -2.87
C GLN A 79 8.15 8.31 -3.48
N LEU A 80 7.45 7.48 -4.26
CA LEU A 80 8.02 6.38 -5.01
C LEU A 80 8.09 6.75 -6.49
N THR A 81 9.30 6.79 -7.02
CA THR A 81 9.55 6.94 -8.44
C THR A 81 9.83 5.57 -9.04
N ILE A 82 9.05 5.21 -10.05
CA ILE A 82 9.17 3.95 -10.78
C ILE A 82 9.63 4.29 -12.18
N LEU A 83 10.78 3.75 -12.58
CA LEU A 83 11.23 3.83 -13.95
C LEU A 83 10.84 2.53 -14.63
N ALA A 84 10.06 2.59 -15.70
CA ALA A 84 9.46 1.42 -16.33
C ALA A 84 9.59 1.44 -17.86
N THR A 85 9.85 0.26 -18.41
CA THR A 85 10.00 0.06 -19.87
C THR A 85 8.64 -0.05 -20.56
N ASN A 86 7.72 -0.86 -20.03
CA ASN A 86 6.38 -1.04 -20.57
C ASN A 86 5.32 -1.11 -19.46
N PRO A 87 4.88 0.05 -18.93
CA PRO A 87 3.87 0.10 -17.87
C PRO A 87 2.55 -0.58 -18.23
N ASN A 88 2.19 -0.62 -19.52
CA ASN A 88 0.93 -1.21 -19.97
C ASN A 88 0.92 -2.74 -19.89
N ALA A 89 2.09 -3.38 -19.84
CA ALA A 89 2.20 -4.83 -19.64
C ALA A 89 1.85 -5.25 -18.20
N ASN A 90 1.94 -4.34 -17.22
CA ASN A 90 1.51 -4.64 -15.86
C ASN A 90 -0.04 -4.70 -15.77
N LYS A 91 -0.57 -5.91 -15.57
CA LYS A 91 -2.02 -6.16 -15.45
C LYS A 91 -2.64 -5.54 -14.19
N HIS A 92 -1.85 -5.25 -13.17
CA HIS A 92 -2.30 -4.68 -11.91
C HIS A 92 -2.29 -3.15 -11.92
N TRP A 93 -1.63 -2.51 -12.88
CA TRP A 93 -1.69 -1.06 -13.08
C TRP A 93 -2.91 -0.67 -13.91
N LYS A 94 -3.79 0.12 -13.31
CA LYS A 94 -4.99 0.64 -13.96
C LYS A 94 -4.80 2.11 -14.27
N PHE A 95 -4.77 2.47 -15.55
CA PHE A 95 -4.63 3.86 -15.98
C PHE A 95 -5.97 4.47 -16.39
N SER A 96 -6.18 5.75 -16.12
CA SER A 96 -7.34 6.50 -16.61
C SER A 96 -7.29 6.65 -18.13
N LYS A 97 -6.11 6.97 -18.66
CA LYS A 97 -5.83 7.01 -20.10
C LYS A 97 -4.55 6.22 -20.35
N LYS A 98 -4.62 5.21 -21.21
CA LYS A 98 -3.42 4.48 -21.65
C LYS A 98 -2.63 5.35 -22.63
N ASN A 99 -1.34 5.42 -22.40
CA ASN A 99 -0.36 6.00 -23.29
C ASN A 99 0.86 5.07 -23.35
N ILE A 100 1.56 5.08 -24.46
CA ILE A 100 2.87 4.45 -24.51
C ILE A 100 3.84 5.49 -23.96
N LEU A 101 4.53 5.16 -22.86
CA LEU A 101 5.63 6.01 -22.39
C LEU A 101 6.74 5.91 -23.42
N ALA A 102 6.80 6.88 -24.32
CA ALA A 102 7.86 6.95 -25.31
C ALA A 102 9.20 7.16 -24.58
N ARG A 103 10.23 6.45 -25.04
CA ARG A 103 11.55 6.44 -24.41
C ARG A 103 12.11 7.84 -24.12
N ASN A 104 11.82 8.85 -24.96
CA ASN A 104 12.40 10.18 -24.81
C ASN A 104 11.40 11.25 -24.32
N ASP A 105 10.19 10.85 -23.90
CA ASP A 105 9.18 11.80 -23.46
C ASP A 105 9.22 11.98 -21.94
N SER A 106 10.03 12.94 -21.48
CA SER A 106 10.13 13.31 -20.06
C SER A 106 8.92 14.05 -19.52
N LYS A 107 8.02 14.53 -20.40
CA LYS A 107 6.84 15.30 -20.00
C LYS A 107 5.67 14.39 -19.64
N VAL A 108 5.68 13.15 -20.13
CA VAL A 108 4.61 12.17 -19.88
C VAL A 108 5.05 11.18 -18.81
N HIS A 109 4.37 11.24 -17.67
CA HIS A 109 4.51 10.27 -16.59
C HIS A 109 3.12 9.89 -16.07
N TYR A 110 3.00 8.68 -15.54
CA TYR A 110 1.80 8.32 -14.78
C TYR A 110 1.96 8.74 -13.33
N THR A 111 0.90 9.23 -12.71
CA THR A 111 0.92 9.51 -11.27
C THR A 111 -0.39 9.08 -10.64
N ASN A 112 -0.37 8.65 -9.38
CA ASN A 112 -1.61 8.40 -8.64
C ASN A 112 -2.33 9.68 -8.17
N ASN A 113 -1.81 10.86 -8.50
CA ASN A 113 -2.51 12.12 -8.31
C ASN A 113 -3.80 12.20 -9.16
N LYS A 114 -4.93 12.42 -8.49
CA LYS A 114 -6.28 12.48 -9.10
C LYS A 114 -6.46 13.60 -10.14
N ASN A 115 -5.66 14.66 -10.06
CA ASN A 115 -5.77 15.81 -10.94
C ASN A 115 -4.91 15.69 -12.21
N SER A 116 -4.21 14.57 -12.39
CA SER A 116 -3.32 14.36 -13.54
C SER A 116 -4.07 13.81 -14.76
N LYS A 117 -3.61 14.22 -15.96
CA LYS A 117 -4.11 13.69 -17.24
C LYS A 117 -3.83 12.20 -17.40
N TYR A 118 -2.69 11.74 -16.88
CA TYR A 118 -2.23 10.34 -16.94
C TYR A 118 -2.30 9.71 -15.55
N GLN A 119 -3.52 9.57 -15.04
CA GLN A 119 -3.74 9.05 -13.70
C GLN A 119 -3.54 7.53 -13.61
N LEU A 120 -2.71 7.09 -12.67
CA LEU A 120 -2.64 5.72 -12.16
C LEU A 120 -3.67 5.54 -11.04
N LYS A 121 -4.66 4.67 -11.25
CA LYS A 121 -5.74 4.40 -10.30
C LYS A 121 -5.24 3.44 -9.22
N LEU A 122 -4.62 3.99 -8.18
CA LEU A 122 -4.29 3.27 -6.96
C LEU A 122 -5.22 3.68 -5.80
N PRO A 123 -5.57 2.74 -4.91
CA PRO A 123 -6.45 3.02 -3.78
C PRO A 123 -5.75 3.74 -2.63
N ASN A 124 -4.41 3.78 -2.61
CA ASN A 124 -3.63 4.43 -1.57
C ASN A 124 -3.34 5.89 -1.92
N ASN A 125 -3.65 6.80 -0.98
CA ASN A 125 -3.39 8.24 -1.09
C ASN A 125 -2.12 8.69 -0.34
N PHE A 126 -1.47 7.80 0.42
CA PHE A 126 -0.33 8.16 1.28
C PHE A 126 1.01 8.08 0.54
N LEU A 127 1.15 7.14 -0.39
CA LEU A 127 2.32 7.00 -1.22
C LEU A 127 2.07 7.68 -2.57
N ASN A 128 2.80 8.75 -2.88
CA ASN A 128 2.77 9.36 -4.21
C ASN A 128 3.64 8.52 -5.15
N ILE A 129 3.03 7.93 -6.17
CA ILE A 129 3.71 7.04 -7.12
C ILE A 129 3.77 7.74 -8.46
N ASN A 130 4.98 7.94 -8.96
CA ASN A 130 5.22 8.49 -10.30
C ASN A 130 5.93 7.45 -11.16
N ILE A 131 5.38 7.15 -12.34
CA ILE A 131 5.94 6.20 -13.30
C ILE A 131 6.48 6.97 -14.51
N TYR A 132 7.79 6.93 -14.71
CA TYR A 132 8.49 7.54 -15.82
C TYR A 132 9.03 6.47 -16.78
N PRO A 133 9.37 6.85 -18.03
CA PRO A 133 10.10 5.97 -18.93
C PRO A 133 11.43 5.50 -18.31
N PHE A 134 11.81 4.25 -18.54
CA PHE A 134 13.06 3.67 -18.01
C PHE A 134 14.32 4.46 -18.37
N SER A 135 14.36 5.12 -19.53
CA SER A 135 15.45 6.03 -19.94
C SER A 135 15.83 7.10 -18.93
N HIS A 136 14.91 7.51 -18.04
CA HIS A 136 15.20 8.49 -16.99
C HIS A 136 16.20 7.98 -15.95
N VAL A 137 16.60 6.71 -16.03
CA VAL A 137 17.66 6.13 -15.22
C VAL A 137 18.99 6.86 -15.39
N GLU A 138 19.23 7.57 -16.50
CA GLU A 138 20.38 8.47 -16.67
C GLU A 138 20.48 9.52 -15.56
N ASN A 139 19.34 10.01 -15.08
CA ASN A 139 19.28 11.08 -14.07
C ASN A 139 19.21 10.56 -12.62
N ILE A 140 18.91 9.27 -12.43
CA ILE A 140 18.66 8.67 -11.10
C ILE A 140 19.77 7.67 -10.73
N GLY A 141 20.43 7.08 -11.72
CA GLY A 141 21.37 5.98 -11.55
C GLY A 141 20.72 4.61 -11.67
N LEU A 142 21.50 3.62 -12.10
CA LEU A 142 21.08 2.23 -12.17
C LEU A 142 20.96 1.63 -10.77
N SER A 143 19.78 1.10 -10.45
CA SER A 143 19.62 0.25 -9.28
C SER A 143 20.18 -1.15 -9.56
N GLU A 144 20.74 -1.78 -8.54
CA GLU A 144 21.08 -3.20 -8.57
C GLU A 144 19.81 -4.08 -8.60
N ILE A 145 18.63 -3.56 -8.26
CA ILE A 145 17.40 -4.33 -8.15
C ILE A 145 16.45 -3.97 -9.30
N LEU A 146 16.05 -4.98 -10.06
CA LEU A 146 15.05 -4.88 -11.12
C LEU A 146 13.81 -5.70 -10.77
N TYR A 147 12.66 -5.08 -10.94
CA TYR A 147 11.33 -5.67 -10.80
C TYR A 147 10.77 -5.99 -12.18
N VAL A 148 10.57 -7.28 -12.44
CA VAL A 148 10.16 -7.80 -13.75
C VAL A 148 8.80 -8.47 -13.65
N GLN A 149 7.81 -7.93 -14.35
CA GLN A 149 6.48 -8.50 -14.43
C GLN A 149 6.29 -9.19 -15.78
N GLY A 150 5.97 -10.48 -15.72
CA GLY A 150 5.89 -11.36 -16.88
C GLY A 150 6.94 -12.46 -16.82
N ASN A 151 7.38 -12.95 -17.97
CA ASN A 151 8.31 -14.08 -18.04
C ASN A 151 9.77 -13.62 -17.85
N SER A 152 10.23 -13.58 -16.61
CA SER A 152 11.59 -13.16 -16.25
C SER A 152 12.68 -14.05 -16.87
N ASN A 153 12.41 -15.33 -17.14
CA ASN A 153 13.39 -16.26 -17.71
C ASN A 153 13.88 -15.83 -19.10
N LYS A 154 13.06 -15.08 -19.86
CA LYS A 154 13.44 -14.55 -21.18
C LYS A 154 14.35 -13.33 -21.09
N LEU A 155 14.33 -12.63 -19.97
CA LEU A 155 15.17 -11.45 -19.72
C LEU A 155 16.59 -11.83 -19.29
N ILE A 156 16.75 -12.92 -18.54
CA ILE A 156 18.05 -13.36 -18.00
C ILE A 156 19.17 -13.45 -19.06
N PRO A 157 18.95 -14.06 -20.25
CA PRO A 157 19.99 -14.13 -21.29
C PRO A 157 20.41 -12.76 -21.82
N VAL A 158 19.48 -11.80 -21.87
CA VAL A 158 19.76 -10.42 -22.29
C VAL A 158 20.61 -9.72 -21.23
N LEU A 159 20.23 -9.85 -19.95
CA LEU A 159 20.94 -9.24 -18.82
C LEU A 159 22.37 -9.79 -18.64
N LYS A 160 22.60 -11.08 -18.93
CA LYS A 160 23.95 -11.70 -18.87
C LYS A 160 25.00 -11.02 -19.75
N LYS A 161 24.60 -10.29 -20.78
CA LYS A 161 25.53 -9.51 -21.62
C LYS A 161 26.14 -8.35 -20.83
N TYR A 162 25.37 -7.76 -19.92
CA TYR A 162 25.65 -6.52 -19.22
C TYR A 162 26.06 -6.70 -17.76
N GLY A 163 25.96 -7.91 -17.22
CA GLY A 163 26.26 -8.21 -15.81
C GLY A 163 25.93 -9.64 -15.42
N THR A 164 25.92 -9.89 -14.11
CA THR A 164 25.50 -11.18 -13.52
C THR A 164 24.11 -11.04 -12.88
N PRO A 165 23.04 -11.52 -13.55
CA PRO A 165 21.70 -11.51 -12.98
C PRO A 165 21.52 -12.66 -11.97
N THR A 166 21.01 -12.37 -10.79
CA THR A 166 20.56 -13.36 -9.81
C THR A 166 19.07 -13.15 -9.52
N ILE A 167 18.29 -14.22 -9.62
CA ILE A 167 16.85 -14.17 -9.30
C ILE A 167 16.70 -14.35 -7.80
N SER A 168 16.03 -13.41 -7.15
CA SER A 168 15.63 -13.52 -5.76
C SER A 168 14.12 -13.63 -5.65
N ASN A 169 13.66 -14.19 -4.52
CA ASN A 169 12.26 -14.02 -4.14
C ASN A 169 12.05 -12.57 -3.73
N ILE A 170 10.96 -11.95 -4.19
CA ILE A 170 10.64 -10.58 -3.81
C ILE A 170 10.61 -10.51 -2.28
N ASN A 171 11.47 -9.68 -1.71
CA ASN A 171 11.29 -9.26 -0.33
C ASN A 171 10.22 -8.16 -0.34
N GLN A 172 8.99 -8.52 0.01
CA GLN A 172 7.87 -7.56 0.06
C GLN A 172 8.09 -6.60 1.26
N SER A 173 8.94 -5.58 1.11
CA SER A 173 9.19 -4.60 2.18
C SER A 173 9.01 -3.14 1.73
N ASP A 174 8.68 -2.29 2.72
CA ASP A 174 8.53 -0.82 2.78
C ASP A 174 7.46 -0.09 1.96
N THR A 175 6.81 -0.73 0.99
CA THR A 175 5.68 -0.10 0.26
C THR A 175 4.32 -0.30 0.93
N PHE A 176 4.24 -1.24 1.86
CA PHE A 176 3.09 -1.36 2.76
C PHE A 176 3.19 -0.27 3.85
N GLN A 177 2.84 0.95 3.48
CA GLN A 177 2.78 2.06 4.42
C GLN A 177 1.39 2.15 5.03
N ILE A 178 1.27 1.80 6.32
CA ILE A 178 0.14 2.22 7.14
C ILE A 178 0.49 3.62 7.66
N ASN A 179 -0.41 4.57 7.47
CA ASN A 179 -0.22 5.93 7.96
C ASN A 179 -0.08 5.92 9.50
N THR A 180 1.07 6.38 10.01
CA THR A 180 1.37 6.47 11.45
C THR A 180 0.34 7.31 12.21
N ASN A 181 -0.20 8.37 11.59
CA ASN A 181 -1.25 9.18 12.19
C ASN A 181 -2.55 8.38 12.39
N ILE A 182 -2.85 7.44 11.48
CA ILE A 182 -4.01 6.55 11.63
C ILE A 182 -3.79 5.59 12.79
N VAL A 183 -2.59 5.03 12.91
CA VAL A 183 -2.24 4.17 14.06
C VAL A 183 -2.37 4.93 15.37
N LEU A 184 -1.87 6.17 15.42
CA LEU A 184 -2.00 7.04 16.60
C LEU A 184 -3.46 7.35 16.94
N VAL A 185 -4.28 7.71 15.94
CA VAL A 185 -5.72 7.96 16.14
C VAL A 185 -6.40 6.70 16.71
N ILE A 186 -6.09 5.52 16.18
CA ILE A 186 -6.62 4.26 16.71
C ILE A 186 -6.20 4.05 18.16
N CYS A 187 -4.92 4.27 18.50
CA CYS A 187 -4.44 4.17 19.88
C CYS A 187 -5.20 5.11 20.83
N TYR A 188 -5.38 6.38 20.45
CA TYR A 188 -6.15 7.34 21.24
C TYR A 188 -7.62 6.90 21.40
N LEU A 189 -8.23 6.38 20.34
CA LEU A 189 -9.61 5.90 20.36
C LEU A 189 -9.76 4.65 21.25
N SER A 190 -8.81 3.73 21.20
CA SER A 190 -8.77 2.56 22.09
C SER A 190 -8.68 2.99 23.55
N ILE A 191 -7.83 3.96 23.88
CA ILE A 191 -7.73 4.51 25.24
C ILE A 191 -9.05 5.16 25.66
N PHE A 192 -9.67 5.95 24.80
CA PHE A 192 -10.96 6.59 25.07
C PHE A 192 -12.07 5.57 25.33
N ILE A 193 -12.12 4.48 24.56
CA ILE A 193 -13.08 3.37 24.77
C ILE A 193 -12.85 2.71 26.13
N VAL A 194 -11.59 2.48 26.52
CA VAL A 194 -11.27 1.89 27.83
C VAL A 194 -11.74 2.82 28.96
N ILE A 195 -11.43 4.11 28.89
CA ILE A 195 -11.83 5.09 29.92
C ILE A 195 -13.35 5.18 30.04
N THR A 196 -14.06 5.28 28.92
CA THR A 196 -15.53 5.35 28.92
C THR A 196 -16.18 4.08 29.45
N THR A 197 -15.61 2.91 29.16
CA THR A 197 -16.06 1.62 29.70
C THR A 197 -15.85 1.56 31.22
N ILE A 198 -14.73 2.06 31.72
CA ILE A 198 -14.45 2.14 33.17
C ILE A 198 -15.45 3.08 33.87
N ILE A 199 -15.66 4.29 33.35
CA ILE A 199 -16.64 5.25 33.90
C ILE A 199 -18.03 4.62 33.94
N PHE A 200 -18.42 3.95 32.85
CA PHE A 200 -19.70 3.25 32.76
C PHE A 200 -19.83 2.13 33.81
N ALA A 201 -18.80 1.32 33.99
CA ALA A 201 -18.78 0.26 35.00
C ALA A 201 -18.93 0.84 36.42
N PHE A 202 -18.26 1.94 36.73
CA PHE A 202 -18.40 2.64 38.01
C PHE A 202 -19.81 3.22 38.22
N SER A 203 -20.38 3.88 37.21
CA SER A 203 -21.77 4.37 37.28
C SER A 203 -22.76 3.23 37.53
N LYS A 204 -22.54 2.07 36.90
CA LYS A 204 -23.37 0.88 37.10
C LYS A 204 -23.21 0.25 38.47
N MET A 205 -21.99 0.16 38.99
CA MET A 205 -21.76 -0.29 40.37
C MET A 205 -22.49 0.60 41.37
N LYS A 206 -22.44 1.93 41.21
CA LYS A 206 -23.20 2.86 42.08
C LYS A 206 -24.70 2.60 42.03
N GLU A 207 -25.27 2.42 40.83
CA GLU A 207 -26.70 2.12 40.67
C GLU A 207 -27.08 0.77 41.32
N ILE A 208 -26.25 -0.26 41.16
CA ILE A 208 -26.47 -1.58 41.77
C ILE A 208 -26.39 -1.49 43.30
N THR A 209 -25.42 -0.77 43.84
CA THR A 209 -25.26 -0.58 45.29
C THR A 209 -26.45 0.19 45.88
N LEU A 210 -26.94 1.24 45.21
CA LEU A 210 -28.16 1.94 45.60
C LEU A 210 -29.39 1.03 45.61
N LYS A 211 -29.56 0.20 44.58
CA LYS A 211 -30.67 -0.77 44.51
C LYS A 211 -30.59 -1.83 45.61
N LYS A 212 -29.38 -2.30 45.94
CA LYS A 212 -29.14 -3.20 47.07
C LYS A 212 -29.47 -2.53 48.42
N MET A 213 -29.10 -1.26 48.62
CA MET A 213 -29.45 -0.50 49.82
C MET A 213 -30.96 -0.26 49.96
N LEU A 214 -31.69 -0.16 48.84
CA LEU A 214 -33.15 -0.03 48.80
C LEU A 214 -33.90 -1.36 48.94
N GLY A 215 -33.20 -2.48 49.18
CA GLY A 215 -33.82 -3.79 49.45
C GLY A 215 -34.21 -4.60 48.21
N TYR A 216 -33.78 -4.22 47.00
CA TYR A 216 -34.03 -5.02 45.80
C TYR A 216 -33.19 -6.30 45.81
N ASN A 217 -33.82 -7.42 45.44
CA ASN A 217 -33.18 -8.73 45.42
C ASN A 217 -32.15 -8.85 44.27
N SER A 218 -31.10 -9.64 44.47
CA SER A 218 -29.97 -9.74 43.51
C SER A 218 -30.39 -10.27 42.13
N PHE A 219 -31.47 -11.04 42.06
CA PHE A 219 -32.02 -11.56 40.79
C PHE A 219 -32.87 -10.52 40.06
N ASP A 220 -33.70 -9.75 40.77
CA ASP A 220 -34.53 -8.70 40.17
C ASP A 220 -33.68 -7.58 39.55
N THR A 221 -32.52 -7.29 40.14
CA THR A 221 -31.60 -6.27 39.65
C THR A 221 -30.92 -6.63 38.33
N VAL A 222 -30.64 -7.92 38.09
CA VAL A 222 -30.06 -8.42 36.81
C VAL A 222 -31.15 -8.52 35.74
N LEU A 223 -32.35 -8.99 36.10
CA LEU A 223 -33.48 -9.17 35.18
C LEU A 223 -34.08 -7.82 34.74
N LEU A 224 -34.17 -6.82 35.61
CA LEU A 224 -34.57 -5.46 35.23
C LEU A 224 -33.56 -4.74 34.32
N GLN A 225 -32.28 -5.13 34.34
CA GLN A 225 -31.24 -4.52 33.50
C GLN A 225 -31.15 -5.12 32.10
N SER A 226 -31.52 -6.39 31.90
CA SER A 226 -31.52 -7.03 30.58
C SER A 226 -32.71 -6.59 29.71
N PHE A 227 -33.83 -6.21 30.31
CA PHE A 227 -35.05 -5.84 29.58
C PHE A 227 -35.22 -4.31 29.33
N LYS A 228 -34.51 -3.42 30.05
CA LYS A 228 -34.67 -1.94 29.92
C LYS A 228 -33.54 -1.24 29.20
#